data_AF-A0A9E5VC97-F1
#
_entry.id   AF-A0A9E5VC97-F1
#
_cell.length_a   1.000
_cell.length_b   1.000
_cell.length_c   1.000
_cell.angle_alpha   90.00
_cell.angle_beta   90.00
_cell.angle_gamma   90.00
#
_symmetry.space_group_name_H-M   'P 1'
#
loop_
_entity.id
_entity.type
_entity.pdbx_description
1 polymer ?
#
loop_
_entity_poly.entity_id
_entity_poly.type
_entity_poly.pdbx_seq_one_letter_code
_entity_poly.pdbx_strand_id
1 'polypeptide(L)'
;MSAQQPNGSRYQYLNRIGTIWLAVDQRTKAKAVVRAADTVADPAAIEKLAEIRHAGLPRLIGRTVDPDGKTAYVFEYLEGCSLAQMADQAGGALTQEILMPIILAVAKILGFLHRQGEFPLVHLDIKPDHILIGSNDAVSLIDFGASQLLDGQSRIRKQIGHALTPAYAAPEQAIGKPSPASDVFALGLVFLHLMTGQALSFCRTQPTASLLSNFPDAFQRLIYRCLHREVEQRFAHGDALASALASLPSIGSDVVANIAKTTGNAGAQKEIAPPQQPASVICVWGNADFGCELAAVLAEHEDVLVIDADLLNPRADLILGCGQPKTTGSDPLEAGGLDLALTCESRGHLDVISLNQYIRSTRVKGVSALTTTSGPTQYESFQLNALAKVIHLARLICRFVVILCSAFIFDGFTCLGLRMADRVLVPVAADIGSFREKNLAIDHQIAQYNFDINKLSFVAFPYSPIYDLSRGCVDELSRGRLIGTISDVGSRRKMKCGARPYAAALAKGNRHEYRDLIRKLRILPGRWR
;
A
#
# COMPACT_ATOMS: atom_id res chain seq x y z
N MET A 1 -17.87 -26.19 -2.95
CA MET A 1 -18.95 -27.19 -2.89
C MET A 1 -20.24 -26.49 -3.29
N SER A 2 -20.96 -26.98 -4.30
CA SER A 2 -22.24 -26.40 -4.75
C SER A 2 -23.31 -26.66 -3.70
N ALA A 3 -23.85 -25.60 -3.09
CA ALA A 3 -24.99 -25.72 -2.18
C ALA A 3 -26.22 -26.22 -2.96
N GLN A 4 -26.97 -27.15 -2.37
CA GLN A 4 -28.23 -27.63 -2.95
C GLN A 4 -29.19 -26.46 -3.10
N GLN A 5 -29.72 -26.26 -4.32
CA GLN A 5 -30.71 -25.24 -4.57
C GLN A 5 -32.04 -25.61 -3.91
N PRO A 6 -32.74 -24.68 -3.25
CA PRO A 6 -34.11 -24.91 -2.82
C PRO A 6 -34.99 -25.11 -4.07
N ASN A 7 -35.70 -26.24 -4.14
CA ASN A 7 -36.60 -26.54 -5.27
C ASN A 7 -37.63 -25.42 -5.45
N GLY A 8 -37.72 -24.87 -6.68
CA GLY A 8 -38.67 -23.81 -7.02
C GLY A 8 -38.27 -22.39 -6.59
N SER A 9 -37.01 -22.17 -6.19
CA SER A 9 -36.55 -20.82 -5.79
C SER A 9 -36.54 -19.83 -6.95
N ARG A 10 -37.05 -18.61 -6.71
CA ARG A 10 -36.97 -17.45 -7.63
C ARG A 10 -35.52 -17.05 -7.93
N TYR A 11 -34.59 -17.36 -7.04
CA TYR A 11 -33.20 -16.93 -7.11
C TYR A 11 -32.27 -18.11 -7.37
N GLN A 12 -31.38 -17.95 -8.35
CA GLN A 12 -30.25 -18.83 -8.58
C GLN A 12 -29.05 -18.33 -7.77
N TYR A 13 -28.61 -19.10 -6.77
CA TYR A 13 -27.48 -18.75 -5.92
C TYR A 13 -26.16 -19.10 -6.62
N LEU A 14 -25.24 -18.14 -6.68
CA LEU A 14 -23.97 -18.23 -7.41
C LEU A 14 -22.77 -18.46 -6.51
N ASN A 15 -22.63 -17.63 -5.47
CA ASN A 15 -21.48 -17.65 -4.57
C ASN A 15 -21.90 -17.24 -3.15
N ARG A 16 -21.11 -17.61 -2.13
CA ARG A 16 -21.32 -17.29 -0.72
C ARG A 16 -20.08 -16.65 -0.11
N ILE A 17 -20.27 -15.57 0.64
CA ILE A 17 -19.27 -14.96 1.50
C ILE A 17 -19.85 -14.88 2.91
N GLY A 18 -19.33 -15.69 3.83
CA GLY A 18 -19.87 -15.79 5.19
C GLY A 18 -21.35 -16.21 5.17
N THR A 19 -22.26 -15.32 5.59
CA THR A 19 -23.72 -15.55 5.63
C THR A 19 -24.48 -14.86 4.49
N ILE A 20 -23.73 -14.31 3.52
CA ILE A 20 -24.27 -13.53 2.41
C ILE A 20 -24.10 -14.33 1.12
N TRP A 21 -25.14 -14.36 0.30
CA TRP A 21 -25.13 -15.00 -1.01
C TRP A 21 -25.24 -13.97 -2.13
N LEU A 22 -24.43 -14.16 -3.18
CA LEU A 22 -24.71 -13.58 -4.48
C LEU A 22 -25.71 -14.48 -5.20
N ALA A 23 -26.80 -13.90 -5.68
CA ALA A 23 -27.82 -14.61 -6.43
C ALA A 23 -28.26 -13.84 -7.68
N VAL A 24 -28.94 -14.53 -8.59
CA VAL A 24 -29.55 -13.96 -9.79
C VAL A 24 -31.03 -14.28 -9.78
N ASP A 25 -31.88 -13.25 -9.91
CA ASP A 25 -33.31 -13.43 -10.11
C ASP A 25 -33.54 -14.14 -11.45
N GLN A 26 -34.15 -15.33 -11.41
CA GLN A 26 -34.30 -16.16 -12.61
C GLN A 26 -35.24 -15.54 -13.65
N ARG A 27 -36.14 -14.64 -13.24
CA ARG A 27 -37.12 -13.95 -14.09
C ARG A 27 -36.51 -12.71 -14.73
N THR A 28 -35.86 -11.84 -13.95
CA THR A 28 -35.34 -10.56 -14.46
C THR A 28 -33.88 -10.64 -14.90
N LYS A 29 -33.17 -11.72 -14.54
CA LYS A 29 -31.72 -11.89 -14.68
C LYS A 29 -30.89 -10.86 -13.90
N ALA A 30 -31.52 -10.06 -13.03
CA ALA A 30 -30.82 -9.11 -12.19
C ALA A 30 -30.05 -9.82 -11.07
N LYS A 31 -28.84 -9.36 -10.78
CA LYS A 31 -28.08 -9.79 -9.60
C LYS A 31 -28.72 -9.24 -8.33
N ALA A 32 -28.62 -10.01 -7.25
CA ALA A 32 -29.11 -9.66 -5.93
C ALA A 32 -28.17 -10.18 -4.84
N VAL A 33 -28.19 -9.51 -3.69
CA VAL A 33 -27.49 -9.93 -2.48
C VAL A 33 -28.51 -10.48 -1.49
N VAL A 34 -28.34 -11.73 -1.06
CA VAL A 34 -29.27 -12.41 -0.16
C VAL A 34 -28.59 -12.63 1.19
N ARG A 35 -29.18 -12.11 2.27
CA ARG A 35 -28.65 -12.24 3.64
C ARG A 35 -29.66 -12.91 4.54
N ALA A 36 -29.23 -13.94 5.28
CA ALA A 36 -30.08 -14.62 6.25
C ALA A 36 -30.58 -13.65 7.35
N ALA A 37 -31.88 -13.65 7.61
CA ALA A 37 -32.56 -12.68 8.47
C ALA A 37 -32.18 -12.83 9.95
N ASP A 38 -31.80 -14.03 10.38
CA ASP A 38 -31.31 -14.32 11.73
C ASP A 38 -29.89 -13.77 11.98
N THR A 39 -29.21 -13.28 10.94
CA THR A 39 -27.88 -12.64 11.03
C THR A 39 -27.94 -11.12 11.08
N VAL A 40 -29.14 -10.55 11.06
CA VAL A 40 -29.38 -9.11 11.19
C VAL A 40 -29.57 -8.77 12.66
N ALA A 41 -28.90 -7.73 13.14
CA ALA A 41 -28.96 -7.27 14.53
C ALA A 41 -30.36 -6.75 14.91
N ASP A 42 -30.96 -5.95 14.04
CA ASP A 42 -32.28 -5.34 14.25
C ASP A 42 -33.14 -5.43 12.98
N PRO A 43 -34.16 -6.32 12.95
CA PRO A 43 -35.12 -6.39 11.85
C PRO A 43 -35.86 -5.07 11.59
N ALA A 44 -36.16 -4.27 12.62
CA ALA A 44 -36.86 -3.00 12.45
C ALA A 44 -36.03 -1.99 11.65
N ALA A 45 -34.71 -2.02 11.80
CA ALA A 45 -33.78 -1.24 10.98
C ALA A 45 -33.88 -1.60 9.48
N ILE A 46 -34.05 -2.89 9.15
CA ILE A 46 -34.21 -3.35 7.77
C ILE A 46 -35.57 -2.97 7.19
N GLU A 47 -36.64 -3.07 7.99
CA GLU A 47 -37.95 -2.56 7.57
C GLU A 47 -37.90 -1.06 7.31
N LYS A 48 -37.21 -0.30 8.17
CA LYS A 48 -37.02 1.14 7.95
C LYS A 48 -36.22 1.42 6.69
N LEU A 49 -35.17 0.63 6.44
CA LEU A 49 -34.38 0.71 5.21
C LEU A 49 -35.23 0.44 3.95
N ALA A 50 -36.26 -0.40 4.04
CA ALA A 50 -37.17 -0.71 2.94
C ALA A 50 -38.04 0.50 2.53
N GLU A 51 -38.35 1.38 3.48
CA GLU A 51 -39.16 2.60 3.27
C GLU A 51 -38.38 3.72 2.59
N ILE A 52 -37.05 3.72 2.72
CA ILE A 52 -36.20 4.82 2.23
C ILE A 52 -35.69 4.57 0.81
N ARG A 53 -35.43 5.67 0.11
CA ARG A 53 -34.84 5.67 -1.24
C ARG A 53 -33.72 6.70 -1.29
N HIS A 54 -32.51 6.24 -1.58
CA HIS A 54 -31.33 7.08 -1.71
C HIS A 54 -30.38 6.44 -2.71
N ALA A 55 -29.76 7.22 -3.59
CA ALA A 55 -28.91 6.70 -4.66
C ALA A 55 -27.67 5.94 -4.15
N GLY A 56 -27.18 6.30 -2.95
CA GLY A 56 -26.05 5.64 -2.29
C GLY A 56 -26.43 4.50 -1.34
N LEU A 57 -27.65 3.96 -1.41
CA LEU A 57 -28.12 2.88 -0.52
C LEU A 57 -28.78 1.75 -1.32
N PRO A 58 -28.53 0.47 -0.97
CA PRO A 58 -29.17 -0.65 -1.63
C PRO A 58 -30.66 -0.73 -1.27
N ARG A 59 -31.50 -0.84 -2.28
CA ARG A 59 -32.93 -1.13 -2.14
C ARG A 59 -33.16 -2.55 -1.63
N LEU A 60 -34.00 -2.68 -0.61
CA LEU A 60 -34.60 -3.97 -0.26
C LEU A 60 -35.62 -4.38 -1.34
N ILE A 61 -35.34 -5.48 -2.03
CA ILE A 61 -36.21 -6.05 -3.07
C ILE A 61 -37.35 -6.85 -2.43
N GLY A 62 -37.06 -7.57 -1.35
CA GLY A 62 -38.04 -8.40 -0.64
C GLY A 62 -37.39 -9.45 0.26
N ARG A 63 -38.10 -10.55 0.49
CA ARG A 63 -37.63 -11.69 1.28
C ARG A 63 -37.65 -12.98 0.45
N THR A 64 -36.80 -13.94 0.84
CA THR A 64 -36.71 -15.28 0.24
C THR A 64 -36.34 -16.31 1.33
N VAL A 65 -36.25 -17.58 0.94
CA VAL A 65 -35.56 -18.62 1.72
C VAL A 65 -34.20 -18.87 1.08
N ASP A 66 -33.12 -18.83 1.87
CA ASP A 66 -31.76 -19.09 1.39
C ASP A 66 -31.48 -20.60 1.21
N PRO A 67 -30.32 -21.00 0.65
CA PRO A 67 -29.96 -22.41 0.50
C PRO A 67 -29.85 -23.20 1.81
N ASP A 68 -29.70 -22.52 2.95
CA ASP A 68 -29.64 -23.14 4.28
C ASP A 68 -31.05 -23.29 4.90
N GLY A 69 -32.11 -22.95 4.15
CA GLY A 69 -33.51 -23.07 4.60
C GLY A 69 -33.96 -21.92 5.52
N LYS A 70 -33.19 -20.83 5.60
CA LYS A 70 -33.49 -19.69 6.48
C LYS A 70 -34.21 -18.59 5.74
N THR A 71 -35.14 -17.91 6.42
CA THR A 71 -35.70 -16.64 5.93
C THR A 71 -34.56 -15.66 5.71
N ALA A 72 -34.56 -14.97 4.56
CA ALA A 72 -33.49 -14.07 4.15
C ALA A 72 -34.05 -12.80 3.50
N TYR A 73 -33.34 -11.70 3.67
CA TYR A 73 -33.58 -10.44 2.98
C TYR A 73 -32.86 -10.44 1.63
N VAL A 74 -33.50 -9.87 0.61
CA VAL A 74 -32.95 -9.73 -0.73
C VAL A 74 -32.73 -8.25 -1.02
N PHE A 75 -31.47 -7.86 -1.18
CA PHE A 75 -31.05 -6.51 -1.55
C PHE A 75 -30.66 -6.47 -3.03
N GLU A 76 -30.81 -5.29 -3.63
CA GLU A 76 -30.21 -5.06 -4.94
C GLU A 76 -28.69 -5.21 -4.90
N TYR A 77 -28.13 -5.74 -5.98
CA TYR A 77 -26.69 -5.81 -6.16
C TYR A 77 -26.21 -4.48 -6.76
N LEU A 78 -25.32 -3.80 -6.04
CA LEU A 78 -24.67 -2.59 -6.53
C LEU A 78 -23.34 -2.95 -7.18
N GLU A 79 -23.12 -2.47 -8.41
CA GLU A 79 -21.85 -2.68 -9.12
C GLU A 79 -20.80 -1.65 -8.69
N GLY A 80 -19.54 -2.10 -8.57
CA GLY A 80 -18.42 -1.24 -8.17
C GLY A 80 -17.29 -2.03 -7.52
N CYS A 81 -16.20 -1.34 -7.19
CA CYS A 81 -15.15 -1.87 -6.31
C CYS A 81 -15.35 -1.33 -4.89
N SER A 82 -14.94 -2.10 -3.87
CA SER A 82 -14.94 -1.56 -2.51
C SER A 82 -13.81 -0.55 -2.31
N LEU A 83 -13.99 0.39 -1.38
CA LEU A 83 -12.95 1.33 -1.01
C LEU A 83 -11.71 0.61 -0.46
N ALA A 84 -11.89 -0.56 0.18
CA ALA A 84 -10.80 -1.46 0.55
C ALA A 84 -9.99 -1.91 -0.68
N GLN A 85 -10.66 -2.42 -1.71
CA GLN A 85 -10.01 -2.86 -2.95
C GLN A 85 -9.32 -1.70 -3.68
N MET A 86 -9.95 -0.52 -3.70
CA MET A 86 -9.36 0.69 -4.28
C MET A 86 -8.08 1.09 -3.53
N ALA A 87 -8.10 1.06 -2.20
CA ALA A 87 -6.92 1.32 -1.38
C ALA A 87 -5.83 0.27 -1.59
N ASP A 88 -6.17 -1.02 -1.61
CA ASP A 88 -5.22 -2.12 -1.86
C ASP A 88 -4.51 -1.98 -3.21
N GLN A 89 -5.26 -1.62 -4.26
CA GLN A 89 -4.71 -1.34 -5.59
C GLN A 89 -3.78 -0.12 -5.60
N ALA A 90 -4.03 0.86 -4.74
CA ALA A 90 -3.18 2.04 -4.54
C ALA A 90 -2.02 1.81 -3.55
N GLY A 91 -1.86 0.58 -3.02
CA GLY A 91 -0.79 0.23 -2.09
C GLY A 91 -1.11 0.46 -0.61
N GLY A 92 -2.40 0.49 -0.25
CA GLY A 92 -2.91 0.57 1.12
C GLY A 92 -3.27 1.98 1.61
N ALA A 93 -3.03 3.01 0.80
CA ALA A 93 -3.38 4.40 1.12
C ALA A 93 -3.97 5.13 -0.09
N LEU A 94 -4.82 6.11 0.16
CA LEU A 94 -5.43 6.97 -0.85
C LEU A 94 -5.07 8.43 -0.59
N THR A 95 -4.86 9.19 -1.66
CA THR A 95 -4.55 10.62 -1.52
C THR A 95 -5.78 11.38 -1.02
N GLN A 96 -5.55 12.54 -0.40
CA GLN A 96 -6.63 13.38 0.11
C GLN A 96 -7.61 13.78 -1.00
N GLU A 97 -7.11 14.04 -2.20
CA GLU A 97 -7.89 14.46 -3.38
C GLU A 97 -8.89 13.39 -3.80
N ILE A 98 -8.51 12.11 -3.69
CA ILE A 98 -9.38 10.96 -4.01
C ILE A 98 -10.34 10.69 -2.85
N LEU A 99 -9.82 10.69 -1.62
CA LEU A 99 -10.56 10.20 -0.47
C LEU A 99 -11.57 11.21 0.07
N MET A 100 -11.27 12.51 0.02
CA MET A 100 -12.15 13.55 0.57
C MET A 100 -13.55 13.60 -0.08
N PRO A 101 -13.68 13.56 -1.43
CA PRO A 101 -15.00 13.45 -2.07
C PRO A 101 -15.79 12.21 -1.63
N ILE A 102 -15.09 11.08 -1.46
CA ILE A 102 -15.71 9.82 -1.01
C ILE A 102 -16.22 9.94 0.42
N ILE A 103 -15.38 10.42 1.34
CA ILE A 103 -15.77 10.60 2.75
C ILE A 103 -16.91 11.61 2.88
N LEU A 104 -16.90 12.68 2.09
CA LEU A 104 -18.00 13.65 2.04
C LEU A 104 -19.30 12.99 1.56
N ALA A 105 -19.24 12.16 0.52
CA ALA A 105 -20.42 11.43 0.03
C ALA A 105 -20.96 10.46 1.08
N VAL A 106 -20.10 9.69 1.75
CA VAL A 106 -20.50 8.79 2.85
C VAL A 106 -21.11 9.58 4.01
N ALA A 107 -20.52 10.71 4.41
CA ALA A 107 -21.06 11.56 5.47
C ALA A 107 -22.46 12.08 5.14
N LYS A 108 -22.74 12.40 3.87
CA LYS A 108 -24.09 12.78 3.40
C LYS A 108 -25.08 11.62 3.47
N ILE A 109 -24.67 10.42 3.06
CA ILE A 109 -25.51 9.20 3.18
C ILE A 109 -25.84 8.92 4.64
N LEU A 110 -24.86 8.99 5.54
CA LEU A 110 -25.07 8.86 6.98
C LEU A 110 -26.01 9.94 7.53
N GLY A 111 -25.81 11.20 7.12
CA GLY A 111 -26.71 12.30 7.49
C GLY A 111 -28.15 12.08 7.02
N PHE A 112 -28.34 11.48 5.84
CA PHE A 112 -29.65 11.04 5.39
C PHE A 112 -30.22 9.96 6.33
N LEU A 113 -29.49 8.89 6.62
CA LEU A 113 -29.94 7.80 7.51
C LEU A 113 -30.29 8.28 8.93
N HIS A 114 -29.46 9.15 9.50
CA HIS A 114 -29.60 9.61 10.88
C HIS A 114 -30.81 10.52 11.11
N ARG A 115 -31.43 11.04 10.05
CA ARG A 115 -32.64 11.88 10.12
C ARG A 115 -33.92 11.16 9.67
N GLN A 116 -33.90 9.84 9.55
CA GLN A 116 -35.05 9.09 9.06
C GLN A 116 -36.16 8.95 10.11
N GLY A 117 -37.12 9.86 10.08
CA GLY A 117 -38.32 9.80 10.91
C GLY A 117 -38.07 10.20 12.37
N GLU A 118 -38.84 9.61 13.29
CA GLU A 118 -38.77 9.92 14.72
C GLU A 118 -37.49 9.36 15.38
N PHE A 119 -36.95 8.26 14.86
CA PHE A 119 -35.80 7.56 15.42
C PHE A 119 -34.68 7.42 14.39
N PRO A 120 -33.42 7.78 14.73
CA PRO A 120 -32.30 7.63 13.82
C PRO A 120 -32.04 6.17 13.43
N LEU A 121 -31.80 5.93 12.15
CA LEU A 121 -31.27 4.66 11.63
C LEU A 121 -29.75 4.76 11.57
N VAL A 122 -29.04 3.93 12.33
CA VAL A 122 -27.55 3.89 12.39
C VAL A 122 -27.02 2.63 11.73
N HIS A 123 -25.88 2.73 11.04
CA HIS A 123 -25.29 1.65 10.25
C HIS A 123 -24.44 0.68 11.08
N LEU A 124 -23.60 1.21 11.98
CA LEU A 124 -22.81 0.49 13.00
C LEU A 124 -21.69 -0.45 12.51
N ASP A 125 -21.45 -0.58 11.21
CA ASP A 125 -20.33 -1.35 10.63
C ASP A 125 -19.72 -0.64 9.42
N ILE A 126 -19.45 0.67 9.58
CA ILE A 126 -18.75 1.47 8.58
C ILE A 126 -17.28 1.03 8.52
N LYS A 127 -16.86 0.56 7.35
CA LYS A 127 -15.49 0.14 7.04
C LYS A 127 -15.25 0.20 5.52
N PRO A 128 -13.99 0.16 5.04
CA PRO A 128 -13.68 0.30 3.61
C PRO A 128 -14.35 -0.77 2.73
N ASP A 129 -14.56 -1.98 3.25
CA ASP A 129 -15.26 -3.06 2.53
C ASP A 129 -16.73 -2.77 2.25
N HIS A 130 -17.34 -1.90 3.06
CA HIS A 130 -18.76 -1.57 3.00
C HIS A 130 -19.06 -0.25 2.28
N ILE A 131 -18.02 0.39 1.73
CA ILE A 131 -18.13 1.58 0.89
C ILE A 131 -17.81 1.16 -0.54
N LEU A 132 -18.80 1.19 -1.44
CA LEU A 132 -18.61 0.87 -2.85
C LEU A 132 -18.42 2.13 -3.69
N ILE A 133 -17.48 2.05 -4.63
CA ILE A 133 -17.22 3.03 -5.68
C ILE A 133 -17.69 2.43 -7.00
N GLY A 134 -18.83 2.92 -7.47
CA GLY A 134 -19.46 2.51 -8.72
C GLY A 134 -18.98 3.32 -9.92
N SER A 135 -19.64 3.11 -11.07
CA SER A 135 -19.40 3.93 -12.26
C SER A 135 -19.62 5.42 -12.01
N ASN A 136 -18.84 6.29 -12.65
CA ASN A 136 -18.89 7.75 -12.49
C ASN A 136 -18.64 8.21 -11.04
N ASP A 137 -17.78 7.51 -10.31
CA ASP A 137 -17.40 7.82 -8.92
C ASP A 137 -18.59 7.86 -7.94
N ALA A 138 -19.68 7.14 -8.26
CA ALA A 138 -20.85 7.04 -7.40
C ALA A 138 -20.53 6.25 -6.13
N VAL A 139 -20.74 6.86 -4.97
CA VAL A 139 -20.44 6.25 -3.66
C VAL A 139 -21.71 5.65 -3.06
N SER A 140 -21.62 4.40 -2.62
CA SER A 140 -22.71 3.70 -1.94
C SER A 140 -22.26 3.03 -0.65
N LEU A 141 -23.14 3.00 0.36
CA LEU A 141 -22.96 2.20 1.57
C LEU A 141 -23.74 0.88 1.45
N ILE A 142 -23.08 -0.23 1.80
CA ILE A 142 -23.68 -1.57 1.78
C ILE A 142 -23.53 -2.26 3.15
N ASP A 143 -24.22 -3.40 3.29
CA ASP A 143 -24.23 -4.23 4.50
C ASP A 143 -24.84 -3.55 5.74
N PHE A 144 -26.16 -3.65 5.85
CA PHE A 144 -26.95 -3.18 6.99
C PHE A 144 -27.15 -4.25 8.07
N GLY A 145 -26.34 -5.32 8.08
CA GLY A 145 -26.51 -6.43 9.02
C GLY A 145 -26.35 -6.02 10.49
N ALA A 146 -25.52 -5.02 10.77
CA ALA A 146 -25.30 -4.48 12.11
C ALA A 146 -26.20 -3.28 12.44
N SER A 147 -26.99 -2.78 11.48
CA SER A 147 -27.76 -1.55 11.62
C SER A 147 -28.84 -1.65 12.69
N GLN A 148 -29.21 -0.52 13.28
CA GLN A 148 -30.23 -0.42 14.33
C GLN A 148 -31.09 0.83 14.16
N LEU A 149 -32.37 0.70 14.52
CA LEU A 149 -33.27 1.82 14.69
C LEU A 149 -33.26 2.24 16.17
N LEU A 150 -32.88 3.48 16.47
CA LEU A 150 -32.72 3.95 17.85
C LEU A 150 -34.06 4.39 18.47
N ASP A 151 -35.01 3.46 18.57
CA ASP A 151 -36.38 3.68 19.04
C ASP A 151 -36.59 3.53 20.56
N GLY A 152 -35.51 3.28 21.30
CA GLY A 152 -35.53 3.03 22.74
C GLY A 152 -36.19 1.70 23.15
N GLN A 153 -36.77 0.95 22.20
CA GLN A 153 -37.39 -0.36 22.41
C GLN A 153 -36.48 -1.52 22.01
N SER A 154 -35.44 -1.24 21.21
CA SER A 154 -34.38 -2.18 20.89
C SER A 154 -33.69 -2.66 22.17
N ARG A 155 -34.17 -3.79 22.71
CA ARG A 155 -33.50 -4.52 23.78
C ARG A 155 -32.09 -4.81 23.28
N ILE A 156 -31.08 -4.32 24.01
CA ILE A 156 -29.67 -4.68 23.88
C ILE A 156 -29.56 -6.21 24.11
N ARG A 157 -29.96 -7.01 23.12
CA ARG A 157 -29.93 -8.46 23.18
C ARG A 157 -28.48 -8.85 22.92
N LYS A 158 -27.80 -9.25 23.99
CA LYS A 158 -26.54 -10.00 24.02
C LYS A 158 -25.71 -9.85 22.75
N GLN A 159 -24.93 -8.77 22.71
CA GLN A 159 -23.84 -8.55 21.77
C GLN A 159 -22.63 -9.43 22.16
N ILE A 160 -22.87 -10.73 22.37
CA ILE A 160 -21.85 -11.73 22.69
C ILE A 160 -22.05 -12.86 21.69
N GLY A 161 -21.43 -12.75 20.52
CA GLY A 161 -21.29 -13.90 19.63
C GLY A 161 -21.06 -13.58 18.17
N HIS A 162 -21.74 -12.59 17.59
CA HIS A 162 -21.78 -12.50 16.12
C HIS A 162 -21.71 -11.05 15.61
N ALA A 163 -20.70 -10.82 14.74
CA ALA A 163 -20.58 -9.72 13.78
C ALA A 163 -20.37 -8.28 14.32
N LEU A 164 -19.50 -8.09 15.31
CA LEU A 164 -18.70 -6.86 15.33
C LEU A 164 -17.39 -7.17 14.60
N THR A 165 -17.08 -6.42 13.54
CA THR A 165 -15.69 -6.28 13.10
C THR A 165 -15.07 -5.28 14.09
N PRO A 166 -14.35 -5.69 15.15
CA PRO A 166 -14.01 -4.79 16.27
C PRO A 166 -13.09 -3.62 15.85
N ALA A 167 -12.55 -3.70 14.63
CA ALA A 167 -11.51 -2.84 14.13
C ALA A 167 -11.96 -1.36 14.01
N TYR A 168 -13.14 -1.08 13.44
CA TYR A 168 -13.64 0.29 13.22
C TYR A 168 -14.70 0.75 14.22
N ALA A 169 -15.20 -0.16 15.07
CA ALA A 169 -16.28 0.13 16.00
C ALA A 169 -15.91 1.23 17.01
N ALA A 170 -16.88 2.10 17.29
CA ALA A 170 -16.78 3.14 18.29
C ALA A 170 -16.83 2.53 19.72
N PRO A 171 -16.12 3.13 20.70
CA PRO A 171 -16.04 2.57 22.06
C PRO A 171 -17.41 2.34 22.72
N GLU A 172 -18.37 3.25 22.51
CA GLU A 172 -19.71 3.17 23.09
C GLU A 172 -20.56 2.02 22.53
N GLN A 173 -20.23 1.50 21.33
CA GLN A 173 -20.89 0.32 20.78
C GLN A 173 -20.60 -0.92 21.63
N ALA A 174 -19.40 -1.03 22.22
CA ALA A 174 -19.02 -2.17 23.05
C ALA A 174 -19.80 -2.25 24.38
N ILE A 175 -20.35 -1.12 24.83
CA ILE A 175 -21.21 -1.05 26.02
C ILE A 175 -22.71 -0.97 25.67
N GLY A 176 -23.07 -1.25 24.40
CA GLY A 176 -24.45 -1.30 23.93
C GLY A 176 -25.14 0.06 23.87
N LYS A 177 -24.40 1.15 23.69
CA LYS A 177 -24.94 2.52 23.56
C LYS A 177 -24.60 3.15 22.21
N PRO A 178 -25.01 2.53 21.07
CA PRO A 178 -24.78 3.11 19.76
C PRO A 178 -25.51 4.44 19.60
N SER A 179 -24.96 5.32 18.79
CA SER A 179 -25.56 6.61 18.42
C SER A 179 -25.18 6.99 17.00
N PRO A 180 -25.81 8.01 16.38
CA PRO A 180 -25.36 8.57 15.10
C PRO A 180 -23.87 8.97 15.08
N ALA A 181 -23.31 9.36 16.23
CA ALA A 181 -21.91 9.69 16.38
C ALA A 181 -20.97 8.46 16.41
N SER A 182 -21.51 7.24 16.53
CA SER A 182 -20.75 6.00 16.36
C SER A 182 -20.35 5.78 14.90
N ASP A 183 -21.25 6.07 13.95
CA ASP A 183 -20.94 5.99 12.51
C ASP A 183 -19.97 7.09 12.08
N VAL A 184 -20.07 8.29 12.68
CA VAL A 184 -19.11 9.39 12.49
C VAL A 184 -17.71 8.97 12.95
N PHE A 185 -17.60 8.31 14.10
CA PHE A 185 -16.32 7.81 14.59
C PHE A 185 -15.72 6.78 13.64
N ALA A 186 -16.52 5.80 13.21
CA ALA A 186 -16.07 4.77 12.29
C ALA A 186 -15.64 5.36 10.94
N LEU A 187 -16.39 6.33 10.39
CA LEU A 187 -15.99 7.05 9.17
C LEU A 187 -14.72 7.89 9.37
N GLY A 188 -14.56 8.53 10.52
CA GLY A 188 -13.32 9.23 10.89
C GLY A 188 -12.12 8.30 10.94
N LEU A 189 -12.29 7.06 11.44
CA LEU A 189 -11.25 6.03 11.44
C LEU A 189 -10.96 5.54 10.04
N VAL A 190 -11.96 5.35 9.17
CA VAL A 190 -11.75 5.03 7.75
C VAL A 190 -10.93 6.13 7.09
N PHE A 191 -11.28 7.40 7.34
CA PHE A 191 -10.58 8.53 6.76
C PHE A 191 -9.11 8.56 7.22
N LEU A 192 -8.87 8.47 8.53
CA LEU A 192 -7.53 8.43 9.10
C LEU A 192 -6.71 7.23 8.60
N HIS A 193 -7.29 6.04 8.61
CA HIS A 193 -6.63 4.81 8.18
C HIS A 193 -6.19 4.90 6.72
N LEU A 194 -7.11 5.20 5.82
CA LEU A 194 -6.82 5.18 4.38
C LEU A 194 -5.98 6.38 3.94
N MET A 195 -6.00 7.51 4.66
CA MET A 195 -5.07 8.60 4.39
C MET A 195 -3.65 8.32 4.87
N THR A 196 -3.50 7.65 6.01
CA THR A 196 -2.19 7.39 6.60
C THR A 196 -1.55 6.12 6.07
N GLY A 197 -2.34 5.16 5.55
CA GLY A 197 -1.86 3.83 5.16
C GLY A 197 -1.36 2.98 6.32
N GLN A 198 -1.59 3.43 7.56
CA GLN A 198 -1.11 2.78 8.77
C GLN A 198 -2.05 1.66 9.20
N ALA A 199 -1.55 0.66 9.93
CA ALA A 199 -2.42 -0.38 10.46
C ALA A 199 -3.50 0.22 11.40
N LEU A 200 -4.74 -0.24 11.30
CA LEU A 200 -5.84 0.32 12.09
C LEU A 200 -5.61 0.25 13.62
N SER A 201 -4.89 -0.77 14.10
CA SER A 201 -4.46 -0.87 15.50
C SER A 201 -3.56 0.30 15.92
N PHE A 202 -2.71 0.79 15.02
CA PHE A 202 -1.89 1.98 15.21
C PHE A 202 -2.75 3.25 15.23
N CYS A 203 -3.68 3.39 14.28
CA CYS A 203 -4.62 4.52 14.24
C CYS A 203 -5.47 4.66 15.52
N ARG A 204 -5.74 3.55 16.23
CA ARG A 204 -6.51 3.54 17.49
C ARG A 204 -5.70 3.78 18.75
N THR A 205 -4.38 3.55 18.71
CA THR A 205 -3.52 3.60 19.90
C THR A 205 -2.66 4.85 19.95
N GLN A 206 -2.43 5.50 18.82
CA GLN A 206 -1.66 6.73 18.74
C GLN A 206 -2.54 7.98 18.89
N PRO A 207 -2.03 9.07 19.50
CA PRO A 207 -2.74 10.34 19.52
C PRO A 207 -3.06 10.82 18.10
N THR A 208 -4.31 11.20 17.83
CA THR A 208 -4.72 11.70 16.49
C THR A 208 -3.86 12.87 16.01
N ALA A 209 -3.36 13.70 16.94
CA ALA A 209 -2.47 14.83 16.65
C ALA A 209 -1.10 14.39 16.09
N SER A 210 -0.54 13.24 16.50
CA SER A 210 0.74 12.76 15.97
C SER A 210 0.59 12.13 14.58
N LEU A 211 -0.55 11.52 14.30
CA LEU A 211 -0.86 10.91 13.00
C LEU A 211 -1.18 11.94 11.91
N LEU A 212 -1.57 13.16 12.31
CA LEU A 212 -2.06 14.19 11.39
C LEU A 212 -1.22 15.47 11.36
N SER A 213 -0.06 15.48 12.00
CA SER A 213 0.81 16.66 12.13
C SER A 213 1.19 17.32 10.81
N ASN A 214 1.19 16.56 9.71
CA ASN A 214 1.52 17.00 8.36
C ASN A 214 0.30 17.52 7.55
N PHE A 215 -0.90 17.53 8.14
CA PHE A 215 -2.13 18.02 7.50
C PHE A 215 -2.54 19.39 8.03
N PRO A 216 -3.27 20.21 7.25
CA PRO A 216 -3.73 21.52 7.72
C PRO A 216 -4.49 21.43 9.04
N ASP A 217 -4.33 22.38 9.96
CA ASP A 217 -4.97 22.33 11.28
C ASP A 217 -6.49 22.14 11.21
N ALA A 218 -7.13 22.71 10.18
CA ALA A 218 -8.56 22.54 9.94
C ALA A 218 -8.93 21.06 9.71
N PHE A 219 -8.07 20.33 8.99
CA PHE A 219 -8.20 18.90 8.76
C PHE A 219 -7.92 18.10 10.03
N GLN A 220 -6.85 18.43 10.76
CA GLN A 220 -6.52 17.76 12.03
C GLN A 220 -7.67 17.89 13.03
N ARG A 221 -8.22 19.10 13.19
CA ARG A 221 -9.38 19.36 14.06
C ARG A 221 -10.60 18.56 13.65
N LEU A 222 -10.83 18.39 12.35
CA LEU A 222 -11.96 17.63 11.84
C LEU A 222 -11.85 16.14 12.22
N ILE A 223 -10.71 15.50 11.95
CA ILE A 223 -10.52 14.08 12.31
C ILE A 223 -10.47 13.90 13.83
N TYR A 224 -9.80 14.80 14.56
CA TYR A 224 -9.78 14.79 16.02
C TYR A 224 -11.21 14.83 16.59
N ARG A 225 -12.06 15.68 16.03
CA ARG A 225 -13.46 15.76 16.43
C ARG A 225 -14.22 14.48 16.09
N CYS A 226 -13.99 13.85 14.93
CA CYS A 226 -14.61 12.56 14.62
C CYS A 226 -14.22 11.46 15.62
N LEU A 227 -12.96 11.46 16.06
CA LEU A 227 -12.36 10.41 16.89
C LEU A 227 -12.36 10.72 18.39
N HIS A 228 -13.07 11.76 18.81
CA HIS A 228 -13.08 12.16 20.21
C HIS A 228 -13.61 11.05 21.12
N ARG A 229 -13.02 10.86 22.30
CA ARG A 229 -13.42 9.80 23.24
C ARG A 229 -14.87 9.97 23.70
N GLU A 230 -15.20 11.17 24.19
CA GLU A 230 -16.56 11.56 24.58
C GLU A 230 -17.43 11.80 23.36
N VAL A 231 -18.62 11.19 23.34
CA VAL A 231 -19.54 11.19 22.19
C VAL A 231 -20.06 12.59 21.87
N GLU A 232 -20.32 13.38 22.91
CA GLU A 232 -20.90 14.72 22.86
C GLU A 232 -19.96 15.74 22.20
N GLN A 233 -18.66 15.44 22.17
CA GLN A 233 -17.66 16.28 21.53
C GLN A 233 -17.47 15.95 20.04
N ARG A 234 -18.00 14.81 19.58
CA ARG A 234 -17.96 14.43 18.16
C ARG A 234 -18.93 15.27 17.32
N PHE A 235 -18.86 15.12 16.00
CA PHE A 235 -19.98 15.55 15.18
C PHE A 235 -21.19 14.69 15.52
N ALA A 236 -22.31 15.33 15.85
CA ALA A 236 -23.49 14.63 16.34
C ALA A 236 -24.10 13.67 15.30
N HIS A 237 -23.98 13.98 14.00
CA HIS A 237 -24.52 13.18 12.90
C HIS A 237 -23.76 13.45 11.59
N GLY A 238 -24.04 12.67 10.54
CA GLY A 238 -23.34 12.75 9.27
C GLY A 238 -23.42 14.12 8.58
N ASP A 239 -24.52 14.86 8.69
CA ASP A 239 -24.61 16.19 8.06
C ASP A 239 -23.72 17.24 8.71
N ALA A 240 -23.53 17.14 10.03
CA ALA A 240 -22.62 18.03 10.73
C ALA A 240 -21.17 17.79 10.26
N LEU A 241 -20.79 16.53 10.06
CA LEU A 241 -19.52 16.17 9.45
C LEU A 241 -19.43 16.60 7.98
N ALA A 242 -20.47 16.37 7.17
CA ALA A 242 -20.50 16.76 5.76
C ALA A 242 -20.37 18.27 5.57
N SER A 243 -21.02 19.06 6.44
CA SER A 243 -20.93 20.52 6.43
C SER A 243 -19.51 20.98 6.80
N ALA A 244 -18.89 20.34 7.81
CA ALA A 244 -17.51 20.63 8.19
C ALA A 244 -16.52 20.29 7.06
N LEU A 245 -16.68 19.13 6.41
CA LEU A 245 -15.87 18.72 5.26
C LEU A 245 -16.01 19.70 4.08
N ALA A 246 -17.23 20.13 3.77
CA ALA A 246 -17.48 21.09 2.70
C ALA A 246 -16.94 22.50 2.98
N SER A 247 -16.77 22.85 4.26
CA SER A 247 -16.20 24.13 4.70
C SER A 247 -14.66 24.14 4.76
N LEU A 248 -14.01 22.99 4.53
CA LEU A 248 -12.55 22.97 4.45
C LEU A 248 -12.09 23.74 3.21
N PRO A 249 -11.08 24.63 3.33
CA PRO A 249 -10.56 25.35 2.19
C PRO A 249 -10.05 24.36 1.13
N SER A 250 -10.46 24.55 -0.12
CA SER A 250 -9.93 23.78 -1.25
C SER A 250 -8.42 24.02 -1.33
N ILE A 251 -7.62 22.97 -1.18
CA ILE A 251 -6.17 23.04 -1.37
C ILE A 251 -5.93 23.25 -2.87
N GLY A 252 -5.86 24.52 -3.28
CA GLY A 252 -5.75 24.91 -4.69
C GLY A 252 -5.45 26.39 -4.94
N SER A 253 -5.50 27.29 -3.95
CA SER A 253 -5.23 28.74 -4.15
C SER A 253 -4.20 29.35 -3.20
N ASP A 254 -4.00 28.78 -2.01
CA ASP A 254 -3.30 29.48 -0.93
C ASP A 254 -1.81 29.09 -0.78
N VAL A 255 -1.38 28.06 -1.52
CA VAL A 255 0.03 27.64 -1.59
C VAL A 255 0.87 28.65 -2.40
N VAL A 256 0.27 29.31 -3.40
CA VAL A 256 0.98 30.29 -4.25
C VAL A 256 1.21 31.62 -3.51
N ALA A 257 0.31 32.01 -2.62
CA ALA A 257 0.39 33.31 -1.92
C ALA A 257 1.36 33.29 -0.72
N ASN A 258 1.53 32.14 -0.06
CA ASN A 258 2.39 32.02 1.13
C ASN A 258 3.86 31.71 0.80
N ILE A 259 4.18 31.28 -0.43
CA ILE A 259 5.56 31.16 -0.92
C ILE A 259 6.18 32.56 -1.14
N ALA A 260 5.39 33.55 -1.56
CA ALA A 260 5.88 34.90 -1.89
C ALA A 260 6.29 35.76 -0.68
N LYS A 261 5.89 35.40 0.55
CA LYS A 261 6.13 36.22 1.75
C LYS A 261 7.27 35.73 2.64
N THR A 262 7.74 34.50 2.45
CA THR A 262 8.73 33.88 3.35
C THR A 262 10.14 33.81 2.72
N THR A 263 10.30 34.16 1.44
CA THR A 263 11.61 34.27 0.77
C THR A 263 12.24 35.65 0.93
N GLY A 264 12.32 36.11 2.18
CA GLY A 264 13.06 37.30 2.58
C GLY A 264 14.04 36.94 3.70
N ASN A 265 15.25 36.55 3.29
CA ASN A 265 16.45 36.28 4.10
C ASN A 265 16.71 34.84 4.60
N ALA A 266 17.86 34.35 4.12
CA ALA A 266 18.78 33.35 4.66
C ALA A 266 18.76 31.94 4.03
N GLY A 267 19.77 31.69 3.19
CA GLY A 267 20.37 30.37 2.95
C GLY A 267 19.94 29.65 1.69
N ALA A 268 20.66 29.87 0.57
CA ALA A 268 20.45 29.14 -0.68
C ALA A 268 20.60 27.62 -0.51
N GLN A 269 19.48 26.91 -0.45
CA GLN A 269 19.41 25.47 -0.66
C GLN A 269 18.70 25.22 -2.00
N LYS A 270 19.35 24.42 -2.84
CA LYS A 270 18.95 24.13 -4.21
C LYS A 270 17.67 23.30 -4.19
N GLU A 271 16.59 23.85 -4.73
CA GLU A 271 15.29 23.20 -4.90
C GLU A 271 15.47 21.87 -5.67
N ILE A 272 15.07 20.74 -5.07
CA ILE A 272 15.14 19.42 -5.72
C ILE A 272 13.97 19.35 -6.71
N ALA A 273 14.24 19.63 -7.98
CA ALA A 273 13.24 19.48 -9.02
C ALA A 273 12.84 17.99 -9.15
N PRO A 274 11.53 17.66 -9.14
CA PRO A 274 11.09 16.28 -9.35
C PRO A 274 11.53 15.79 -10.75
N PRO A 275 11.83 14.49 -10.92
CA PRO A 275 12.32 13.96 -12.18
C PRO A 275 11.29 14.18 -13.31
N GLN A 276 11.75 14.69 -14.46
CA GLN A 276 10.90 15.02 -15.62
C GLN A 276 10.20 13.81 -16.28
N GLN A 277 10.54 12.59 -15.85
CA GLN A 277 9.98 11.31 -16.31
C GLN A 277 9.79 10.37 -15.10
N PRO A 278 8.79 9.46 -15.12
CA PRO A 278 8.49 8.61 -13.98
C PRO A 278 9.71 7.77 -13.59
N ALA A 279 10.08 7.83 -12.30
CA ALA A 279 11.22 7.10 -11.78
C ALA A 279 11.05 5.59 -11.99
N SER A 280 12.13 4.93 -12.39
CA SER A 280 12.17 3.49 -12.61
C SER A 280 12.81 2.79 -11.41
N VAL A 281 12.04 1.90 -10.79
CA VAL A 281 12.46 1.06 -9.67
C VAL A 281 12.91 -0.30 -10.22
N ILE A 282 14.19 -0.62 -10.02
CA ILE A 282 14.82 -1.88 -10.44
C ILE A 282 15.17 -2.66 -9.18
N CYS A 283 14.55 -3.81 -8.98
CA CYS A 283 14.95 -4.74 -7.93
C CYS A 283 15.99 -5.73 -8.47
N VAL A 284 17.09 -5.90 -7.74
CA VAL A 284 18.12 -6.90 -7.99
C VAL A 284 17.99 -7.98 -6.93
N TRP A 285 17.62 -9.18 -7.35
CA TRP A 285 17.28 -10.25 -6.43
C TRP A 285 18.48 -11.14 -6.08
N GLY A 286 19.05 -10.92 -4.88
CA GLY A 286 20.02 -11.81 -4.26
C GLY A 286 21.48 -11.60 -4.66
N ASN A 287 21.83 -10.46 -5.28
CA ASN A 287 23.21 -10.20 -5.67
C ASN A 287 23.57 -8.70 -5.65
N ALA A 288 24.11 -8.24 -4.51
CA ALA A 288 24.53 -6.86 -4.31
C ALA A 288 25.70 -6.44 -5.23
N ASP A 289 26.65 -7.34 -5.51
CA ASP A 289 27.78 -7.08 -6.42
C ASP A 289 27.24 -6.63 -7.80
N PHE A 290 26.32 -7.42 -8.38
CA PHE A 290 25.68 -7.09 -9.66
C PHE A 290 24.90 -5.76 -9.60
N GLY A 291 24.12 -5.53 -8.54
CA GLY A 291 23.26 -4.36 -8.46
C GLY A 291 24.02 -3.05 -8.28
N CYS A 292 25.11 -3.06 -7.52
CA CYS A 292 26.00 -1.90 -7.41
C CYS A 292 26.77 -1.65 -8.71
N GLU A 293 27.21 -2.70 -9.42
CA GLU A 293 27.82 -2.57 -10.75
C GLU A 293 26.84 -1.97 -11.76
N LEU A 294 25.58 -2.42 -11.76
CA LEU A 294 24.51 -1.87 -12.59
C LEU A 294 24.26 -0.39 -12.30
N ALA A 295 24.16 -0.02 -11.01
CA ALA A 295 23.97 1.35 -10.58
C ALA A 295 25.10 2.28 -11.07
N ALA A 296 26.35 1.80 -11.00
CA ALA A 296 27.51 2.56 -11.47
C ALA A 296 27.50 2.85 -12.98
N VAL A 297 26.85 2.00 -13.78
CA VAL A 297 26.71 2.19 -15.23
C VAL A 297 25.48 3.05 -15.55
N LEU A 298 24.37 2.89 -14.81
CA LEU A 298 23.21 3.78 -14.92
C LEU A 298 23.58 5.25 -14.58
N ALA A 299 24.44 5.43 -13.58
CA ALA A 299 24.94 6.73 -13.11
C ALA A 299 25.82 7.50 -14.11
N GLU A 300 26.20 6.87 -15.23
CA GLU A 300 26.86 7.58 -16.33
C GLU A 300 25.92 8.59 -17.01
N HIS A 301 24.61 8.54 -16.72
CA HIS A 301 23.58 9.32 -17.41
C HIS A 301 22.64 10.08 -16.50
N GLU A 302 22.20 9.47 -15.40
CA GLU A 302 21.24 10.05 -14.46
C GLU A 302 21.62 9.64 -13.04
N ASP A 303 21.32 10.47 -12.05
CA ASP A 303 21.60 10.12 -10.67
C ASP A 303 20.79 8.89 -10.23
N VAL A 304 21.48 7.96 -9.57
CA VAL A 304 20.94 6.68 -9.12
C VAL A 304 20.96 6.62 -7.60
N LEU A 305 19.85 6.20 -7.01
CA LEU A 305 19.77 5.86 -5.60
C LEU A 305 19.76 4.33 -5.43
N VAL A 306 20.73 3.80 -4.69
CA VAL A 306 20.77 2.40 -4.29
C VAL A 306 20.17 2.26 -2.89
N ILE A 307 19.22 1.35 -2.71
CA ILE A 307 18.64 0.99 -1.42
C ILE A 307 19.11 -0.43 -1.10
N ASP A 308 19.91 -0.59 -0.05
CA ASP A 308 20.39 -1.90 0.38
C ASP A 308 19.38 -2.55 1.33
N ALA A 309 18.37 -3.21 0.78
CA ALA A 309 17.30 -3.86 1.53
C ALA A 309 17.63 -5.32 1.92
N ASP A 310 18.84 -5.81 1.65
CA ASP A 310 19.35 -7.08 2.19
C ASP A 310 19.88 -6.86 3.60
N LEU A 311 18.98 -6.58 4.53
CA LEU A 311 19.28 -6.21 5.91
C LEU A 311 20.03 -7.31 6.70
N LEU A 312 20.02 -8.55 6.21
CA LEU A 312 20.74 -9.67 6.84
C LEU A 312 22.20 -9.74 6.40
N ASN A 313 22.52 -9.23 5.21
CA ASN A 313 23.88 -9.23 4.67
C ASN A 313 24.11 -8.01 3.76
N PRO A 314 24.07 -6.79 4.32
CA PRO A 314 24.25 -5.58 3.53
C PRO A 314 25.70 -5.47 3.05
N ARG A 315 25.87 -5.06 1.79
CA ARG A 315 27.17 -5.00 1.12
C ARG A 315 27.36 -3.76 0.24
N ALA A 316 26.33 -2.95 0.05
CA ALA A 316 26.39 -1.80 -0.85
C ALA A 316 27.41 -0.75 -0.40
N ASP A 317 27.57 -0.56 0.91
CA ASP A 317 28.55 0.35 1.50
C ASP A 317 29.99 -0.04 1.14
N LEU A 318 30.32 -1.34 1.21
CA LEU A 318 31.61 -1.91 0.84
C LEU A 318 31.86 -1.80 -0.66
N ILE A 319 30.85 -2.08 -1.48
CA ILE A 319 30.99 -2.14 -2.95
C ILE A 319 31.06 -0.73 -3.57
N LEU A 320 30.25 0.22 -3.07
CA LEU A 320 30.14 1.59 -3.57
C LEU A 320 31.08 2.57 -2.84
N GLY A 321 31.55 2.20 -1.64
CA GLY A 321 32.44 3.04 -0.84
C GLY A 321 31.72 4.24 -0.26
N CYS A 322 30.72 4.00 0.58
CA CYS A 322 29.96 5.07 1.22
C CYS A 322 30.84 5.89 2.18
N GLY A 323 30.71 7.23 2.14
CA GLY A 323 31.40 8.12 3.09
C GLY A 323 30.80 8.07 4.50
N GLN A 324 31.54 8.58 5.51
CA GLN A 324 31.00 8.76 6.86
C GLN A 324 29.85 9.80 6.88
N PRO A 325 28.91 9.70 7.84
CA PRO A 325 27.73 10.56 7.90
C PRO A 325 28.10 12.04 7.96
N LYS A 326 27.39 12.91 7.23
CA LYS A 326 27.46 14.37 7.43
C LYS A 326 26.59 14.73 8.64
N THR A 327 27.17 14.90 9.81
CA THR A 327 26.42 15.25 11.02
C THR A 327 26.33 16.76 11.22
N THR A 328 25.12 17.27 11.44
CA THR A 328 24.86 18.43 12.29
C THR A 328 23.93 17.96 13.40
N GLY A 329 24.46 17.75 14.60
CA GLY A 329 23.65 17.42 15.79
C GLY A 329 23.70 15.95 16.22
N SER A 330 23.39 15.76 17.51
CA SER A 330 23.66 14.63 18.39
C SER A 330 22.78 13.39 18.19
N ASP A 331 22.83 12.75 17.01
CA ASP A 331 22.21 11.44 16.78
C ASP A 331 23.25 10.30 16.78
N PRO A 332 22.87 9.06 17.16
CA PRO A 332 23.80 8.00 17.54
C PRO A 332 24.73 7.59 16.39
N LEU A 333 26.02 7.59 16.71
CA LEU A 333 27.20 7.60 15.84
C LEU A 333 27.41 6.41 14.87
N GLU A 334 26.48 5.47 14.73
CA GLU A 334 26.76 4.19 14.03
C GLU A 334 25.66 3.68 13.08
N ALA A 335 24.47 4.29 13.04
CA ALA A 335 23.34 3.79 12.24
C ALA A 335 23.48 4.11 10.74
N GLY A 336 23.08 3.18 9.87
CA GLY A 336 23.05 3.32 8.41
C GLY A 336 22.01 4.34 7.95
N GLY A 337 22.17 4.88 6.75
CA GLY A 337 21.19 5.83 6.18
C GLY A 337 19.81 5.20 6.00
N LEU A 338 19.75 3.91 5.66
CA LEU A 338 18.50 3.16 5.60
C LEU A 338 17.92 2.95 7.00
N ASP A 339 18.73 2.62 7.99
CA ASP A 339 18.28 2.40 9.38
C ASP A 339 17.66 3.67 9.97
N LEU A 340 18.30 4.82 9.71
CA LEU A 340 17.78 6.14 10.08
C LEU A 340 16.46 6.43 9.37
N ALA A 341 16.35 6.13 8.07
CA ALA A 341 15.12 6.34 7.31
C ALA A 341 13.98 5.45 7.83
N LEU A 342 14.23 4.16 8.06
CA LEU A 342 13.25 3.21 8.60
C LEU A 342 12.82 3.58 10.02
N THR A 343 13.75 4.04 10.85
CA THR A 343 13.47 4.52 12.22
C THR A 343 12.72 5.85 12.22
N CYS A 344 13.06 6.76 11.30
CA CYS A 344 12.36 8.02 11.13
C CYS A 344 10.90 7.79 10.70
N GLU A 345 10.68 6.81 9.81
CA GLU A 345 9.34 6.41 9.39
C GLU A 345 8.57 5.65 10.48
N SER A 346 9.23 4.83 11.30
CA SER A 346 8.55 4.20 12.45
C SER A 346 8.07 5.23 13.49
N ARG A 347 8.65 6.43 13.48
CA ARG A 347 8.20 7.61 14.23
C ARG A 347 7.21 8.49 13.46
N GLY A 348 6.93 8.19 12.20
CA GLY A 348 5.99 8.93 11.34
C GLY A 348 6.52 10.26 10.81
N HIS A 349 7.84 10.42 10.74
CA HIS A 349 8.49 11.69 10.37
C HIS A 349 9.28 11.62 9.04
N LEU A 350 9.18 10.50 8.30
CA LEU A 350 9.92 10.38 7.05
C LEU A 350 9.20 11.12 5.91
N ASP A 351 9.89 12.09 5.35
CA ASP A 351 9.49 12.86 4.18
C ASP A 351 10.66 12.96 3.18
N VAL A 352 10.46 13.65 2.06
CA VAL A 352 11.51 13.78 1.02
C VAL A 352 12.75 14.50 1.57
N ILE A 353 12.57 15.46 2.47
CA ILE A 353 13.66 16.29 3.01
C ILE A 353 14.48 15.45 3.97
N SER A 354 13.84 14.79 4.94
CA SER A 354 14.51 13.93 5.92
C SER A 354 15.14 12.71 5.23
N LEU A 355 14.46 12.09 4.27
CA LEU A 355 15.07 11.00 3.49
C LEU A 355 16.33 11.46 2.75
N ASN A 356 16.30 12.65 2.12
CA ASN A 356 17.45 13.18 1.40
C ASN A 356 18.64 13.50 2.32
N GLN A 357 18.40 13.78 3.61
CA GLN A 357 19.47 13.92 4.61
C GLN A 357 20.14 12.57 4.96
N TYR A 358 19.39 11.47 4.86
CA TYR A 358 19.90 10.12 5.15
C TYR A 358 20.61 9.46 3.97
N ILE A 359 20.40 9.97 2.76
CA ILE A 359 21.09 9.51 1.55
C ILE A 359 22.60 9.81 1.65
N ARG A 360 23.42 8.78 1.45
CA ARG A 360 24.88 8.89 1.51
C ARG A 360 25.49 9.01 0.12
N SER A 361 26.44 9.94 -0.02
CA SER A 361 27.31 9.98 -1.19
C SER A 361 28.24 8.77 -1.19
N THR A 362 28.44 8.18 -2.36
CA THR A 362 29.38 7.08 -2.55
C THR A 362 30.64 7.54 -3.26
N ARG A 363 31.66 6.69 -3.35
CA ARG A 363 32.85 6.93 -4.17
C ARG A 363 32.60 6.70 -5.67
N VAL A 364 31.42 6.22 -6.04
CA VAL A 364 30.97 6.11 -7.43
C VAL A 364 30.20 7.36 -7.80
N LYS A 365 30.72 8.13 -8.76
CA LYS A 365 30.08 9.37 -9.22
C LYS A 365 28.66 9.10 -9.73
N GLY A 366 27.69 9.92 -9.30
CA GLY A 366 26.28 9.82 -9.69
C GLY A 366 25.50 8.68 -8.99
N VAL A 367 26.15 7.93 -8.08
CA VAL A 367 25.48 6.94 -7.24
C VAL A 367 25.46 7.42 -5.79
N SER A 368 24.26 7.47 -5.23
CA SER A 368 24.02 7.66 -3.81
C SER A 368 23.40 6.39 -3.22
N ALA A 369 23.50 6.19 -1.91
CA ALA A 369 23.02 4.97 -1.27
C ALA A 369 22.32 5.21 0.07
N LEU A 370 21.28 4.42 0.33
CA LEU A 370 20.71 4.15 1.63
C LEU A 370 21.17 2.76 2.05
N THR A 371 22.19 2.72 2.92
CA THR A 371 22.77 1.50 3.43
C THR A 371 22.36 1.28 4.87
N THR A 372 22.36 0.03 5.29
CA THR A 372 22.17 -0.37 6.68
C THR A 372 23.53 -0.76 7.29
N THR A 373 23.71 -0.47 8.56
CA THR A 373 24.81 -0.98 9.40
C THR A 373 24.28 -1.83 10.55
N SER A 374 22.97 -2.09 10.53
CA SER A 374 22.22 -2.78 11.57
C SER A 374 22.47 -4.28 11.57
N GLY A 375 22.53 -4.85 12.76
CA GLY A 375 22.60 -6.30 12.96
C GLY A 375 21.23 -7.00 12.96
N PRO A 376 21.19 -8.34 13.05
CA PRO A 376 19.95 -9.13 13.01
C PRO A 376 18.89 -8.72 14.04
N THR A 377 19.29 -8.19 15.20
CA THR A 377 18.36 -7.74 16.25
C THR A 377 17.50 -6.54 15.83
N GLN A 378 18.03 -5.68 14.95
CA GLN A 378 17.31 -4.48 14.48
C GLN A 378 16.40 -4.82 13.28
N TYR A 379 16.72 -5.87 12.53
CA TYR A 379 15.89 -6.38 11.43
C TYR A 379 14.44 -6.64 11.87
N GLU A 380 14.23 -7.28 13.02
CA GLU A 380 12.90 -7.60 13.56
C GLU A 380 12.11 -6.34 13.97
N SER A 381 12.81 -5.23 14.25
CA SER A 381 12.20 -3.97 14.66
C SER A 381 11.71 -3.12 13.50
N PHE A 382 12.20 -3.38 12.28
CA PHE A 382 11.84 -2.62 11.10
C PHE A 382 10.56 -3.15 10.47
N GLN A 383 9.64 -2.23 10.15
CA GLN A 383 8.36 -2.57 9.54
C GLN A 383 8.46 -2.51 8.01
N LEU A 384 7.77 -3.42 7.31
CA LEU A 384 7.73 -3.43 5.85
C LEU A 384 7.14 -2.13 5.27
N ASN A 385 6.15 -1.53 5.94
CA ASN A 385 5.56 -0.26 5.54
C ASN A 385 6.60 0.88 5.53
N ALA A 386 7.60 0.82 6.41
CA ALA A 386 8.66 1.81 6.44
C ALA A 386 9.54 1.72 5.20
N LEU A 387 9.93 0.51 4.77
CA LEU A 387 10.66 0.35 3.51
C LEU A 387 9.80 0.76 2.31
N ALA A 388 8.49 0.47 2.32
CA ALA A 388 7.59 0.88 1.25
C ALA A 388 7.57 2.41 1.09
N LYS A 389 7.51 3.15 2.21
CA LYS A 389 7.58 4.61 2.22
C LYS A 389 8.93 5.12 1.73
N VAL A 390 10.04 4.51 2.18
CA VAL A 390 11.39 4.85 1.71
C VAL A 390 11.49 4.69 0.18
N ILE A 391 11.03 3.58 -0.38
CA ILE A 391 11.02 3.34 -1.83
C ILE A 391 10.16 4.38 -2.55
N HIS A 392 8.97 4.71 -2.01
CA HIS A 392 8.08 5.69 -2.59
C HIS A 392 8.72 7.10 -2.65
N LEU A 393 9.29 7.55 -1.54
CA LEU A 393 9.97 8.85 -1.47
C LEU A 393 11.24 8.87 -2.33
N ALA A 394 11.97 7.77 -2.41
CA ALA A 394 13.12 7.62 -3.30
C ALA A 394 12.77 7.87 -4.79
N ARG A 395 11.56 7.47 -5.23
CA ARG A 395 11.07 7.75 -6.59
C ARG A 395 10.88 9.24 -6.88
N LEU A 396 10.72 10.06 -5.84
CA LEU A 396 10.61 11.52 -5.97
C LEU A 396 11.98 12.21 -6.05
N ILE A 397 13.02 11.55 -5.55
CA ILE A 397 14.38 12.09 -5.44
C ILE A 397 15.23 11.72 -6.67
N CYS A 398 15.14 10.47 -7.14
CA CYS A 398 16.01 9.96 -8.20
C CYS A 398 15.21 9.35 -9.35
N ARG A 399 15.75 9.52 -10.58
CA ARG A 399 15.22 8.91 -11.81
C ARG A 399 15.29 7.38 -11.75
N PHE A 400 16.38 6.84 -11.20
CA PHE A 400 16.59 5.41 -11.04
C PHE A 400 16.76 5.06 -9.56
N VAL A 401 15.96 4.10 -9.10
CA VAL A 401 16.07 3.52 -7.76
C VAL A 401 16.42 2.04 -7.92
N VAL A 402 17.58 1.63 -7.43
CA VAL A 402 18.03 0.23 -7.46
C VAL A 402 17.88 -0.36 -6.05
N ILE A 403 17.01 -1.34 -5.90
CA ILE A 403 16.79 -2.03 -4.63
C ILE A 403 17.59 -3.33 -4.65
N LEU A 404 18.48 -3.51 -3.69
CA LEU A 404 19.20 -4.76 -3.47
C LEU A 404 18.39 -5.59 -2.48
N CYS A 405 17.93 -6.75 -2.90
CA CYS A 405 17.17 -7.67 -2.04
C CYS A 405 17.97 -8.92 -1.75
N SER A 406 17.61 -9.58 -0.66
CA SER A 406 18.20 -10.85 -0.25
C SER A 406 17.86 -11.98 -1.21
N ALA A 407 18.67 -13.05 -1.21
CA ALA A 407 18.35 -14.26 -1.96
C ALA A 407 17.17 -15.05 -1.34
N PHE A 408 16.87 -14.81 -0.05
CA PHE A 408 15.86 -15.54 0.72
C PHE A 408 14.43 -15.15 0.31
N ILE A 409 13.65 -16.15 -0.10
CA ILE A 409 12.29 -15.95 -0.62
C ILE A 409 11.24 -15.63 0.43
N PHE A 410 11.53 -15.89 1.71
CA PHE A 410 10.62 -15.65 2.83
C PHE A 410 10.90 -14.32 3.53
N ASP A 411 11.97 -13.62 3.16
CA ASP A 411 12.28 -12.31 3.68
C ASP A 411 11.22 -11.30 3.20
N GLY A 412 10.56 -10.64 4.15
CA GLY A 412 9.48 -9.69 3.85
C GLY A 412 9.97 -8.48 3.05
N PHE A 413 11.20 -8.02 3.28
CA PHE A 413 11.77 -6.87 2.56
C PHE A 413 12.09 -7.25 1.11
N THR A 414 12.57 -8.47 0.87
CA THR A 414 12.71 -9.06 -0.47
C THR A 414 11.36 -9.17 -1.18
N CYS A 415 10.33 -9.72 -0.53
CA CYS A 415 8.98 -9.83 -1.12
C CYS A 415 8.41 -8.46 -1.49
N LEU A 416 8.60 -7.45 -0.64
CA LEU A 416 8.18 -6.08 -0.90
C LEU A 416 8.95 -5.46 -2.08
N GLY A 417 10.28 -5.60 -2.10
CA GLY A 417 11.13 -5.08 -3.18
C GLY A 417 10.76 -5.66 -4.54
N LEU A 418 10.50 -6.97 -4.61
CA LEU A 418 10.03 -7.65 -5.82
C LEU A 418 8.67 -7.09 -6.30
N ARG A 419 7.75 -6.81 -5.38
CA ARG A 419 6.40 -6.31 -5.69
C ARG A 419 6.41 -4.85 -6.17
N MET A 420 7.19 -4.00 -5.51
CA MET A 420 7.24 -2.56 -5.77
C MET A 420 8.08 -2.19 -7.01
N ALA A 421 8.90 -3.12 -7.49
CA ALA A 421 9.74 -2.87 -8.65
C ALA A 421 8.96 -2.81 -9.96
N ASP A 422 9.42 -1.95 -10.86
CA ASP A 422 8.97 -1.91 -12.26
C ASP A 422 9.67 -3.03 -13.06
N ARG A 423 10.91 -3.38 -12.67
CA ARG A 423 11.73 -4.45 -13.26
C ARG A 423 12.43 -5.25 -12.16
N VAL A 424 12.45 -6.57 -12.32
CA VAL A 424 13.20 -7.49 -11.45
C VAL A 424 14.31 -8.14 -12.25
N LEU A 425 15.55 -7.93 -11.83
CA LEU A 425 16.73 -8.59 -12.36
C LEU A 425 17.13 -9.73 -11.44
N VAL A 426 17.35 -10.90 -12.02
CA VAL A 426 17.81 -12.09 -11.29
C VAL A 426 19.18 -12.49 -11.83
N PRO A 427 20.27 -12.02 -11.20
CA PRO A 427 21.62 -12.46 -11.51
C PRO A 427 21.83 -13.88 -10.96
N VAL A 428 22.17 -14.82 -11.83
CA VAL A 428 22.30 -16.25 -11.47
C VAL A 428 23.56 -16.81 -12.10
N ALA A 429 24.28 -17.64 -11.35
CA ALA A 429 25.39 -18.41 -11.91
C ALA A 429 24.87 -19.35 -13.01
N ALA A 430 25.63 -19.51 -14.08
CA ALA A 430 25.19 -20.25 -15.27
C ALA A 430 25.38 -21.76 -15.11
N ASP A 431 24.78 -22.31 -14.07
CA ASP A 431 24.72 -23.74 -13.76
C ASP A 431 23.27 -24.20 -13.50
N ILE A 432 23.02 -25.51 -13.62
CA ILE A 432 21.67 -26.09 -13.50
C ILE A 432 21.09 -25.88 -12.10
N GLY A 433 21.91 -25.99 -11.06
CA GLY A 433 21.48 -25.92 -9.66
C GLY A 433 20.92 -24.54 -9.33
N SER A 434 21.69 -23.51 -9.63
CA SER A 434 21.32 -22.11 -9.38
C SER A 434 20.03 -21.72 -10.13
N PHE A 435 19.89 -22.13 -11.38
CA PHE A 435 18.66 -21.88 -12.14
C PHE A 435 17.45 -22.65 -11.60
N ARG A 436 17.63 -23.91 -11.21
CA ARG A 436 16.56 -24.71 -10.61
C ARG A 436 16.06 -24.09 -9.31
N GLU A 437 16.98 -23.68 -8.44
CA GLU A 437 16.65 -23.02 -7.18
C GLU A 437 15.87 -21.71 -7.43
N LYS A 438 16.37 -20.85 -8.33
CA LYS A 438 15.69 -19.58 -8.64
C LYS A 438 14.34 -19.77 -9.31
N ASN A 439 14.18 -20.76 -10.18
CA ASN A 439 12.88 -21.06 -10.77
C ASN A 439 11.87 -21.55 -9.72
N LEU A 440 12.28 -22.41 -8.77
CA LEU A 440 11.41 -22.82 -7.65
C LEU A 440 11.00 -21.64 -6.77
N ALA A 441 11.96 -20.74 -6.49
CA ALA A 441 11.71 -19.49 -5.77
C ALA A 441 10.69 -18.59 -6.49
N ILE A 442 10.81 -18.45 -7.81
CA ILE A 442 9.89 -17.66 -8.64
C ILE A 442 8.49 -18.30 -8.65
N ASP A 443 8.41 -19.62 -8.85
CA ASP A 443 7.14 -20.35 -8.87
C ASP A 443 6.41 -20.20 -7.52
N HIS A 444 7.13 -20.22 -6.40
CA HIS A 444 6.59 -19.91 -5.08
C HIS A 444 6.07 -18.46 -4.98
N GLN A 445 6.83 -17.47 -5.46
CA GLN A 445 6.41 -16.06 -5.44
C GLN A 445 5.16 -15.81 -6.28
N ILE A 446 5.01 -16.50 -7.41
CA ILE A 446 3.80 -16.45 -8.24
C ILE A 446 2.60 -17.04 -7.49
N ALA A 447 2.78 -18.23 -6.91
CA ALA A 447 1.70 -18.95 -6.23
C ALA A 447 1.21 -18.26 -4.95
N GLN A 448 2.12 -17.70 -4.14
CA GLN A 448 1.79 -17.14 -2.83
C GLN A 448 1.53 -15.63 -2.85
N TYR A 449 2.20 -14.89 -3.74
CA TYR A 449 2.21 -13.43 -3.71
C TYR A 449 1.76 -12.78 -5.02
N ASN A 450 1.21 -13.57 -5.95
CA ASN A 450 0.73 -13.12 -7.27
C ASN A 450 1.81 -12.30 -8.02
N PHE A 451 3.06 -12.75 -7.95
CA PHE A 451 4.19 -12.05 -8.57
C PHE A 451 4.03 -11.97 -10.11
N ASP A 452 4.15 -10.76 -10.66
CA ASP A 452 4.10 -10.56 -12.11
C ASP A 452 5.42 -10.95 -12.78
N ILE A 453 5.44 -12.16 -13.33
CA ILE A 453 6.59 -12.73 -14.03
C ILE A 453 7.04 -11.90 -15.26
N ASN A 454 6.20 -11.02 -15.81
CA ASN A 454 6.57 -10.20 -16.97
C ASN A 454 7.58 -9.10 -16.65
N LYS A 455 7.72 -8.75 -15.37
CA LYS A 455 8.73 -7.80 -14.89
C LYS A 455 10.11 -8.43 -14.72
N LEU A 456 10.18 -9.76 -14.74
CA LEU A 456 11.39 -10.53 -14.41
C LEU A 456 12.29 -10.75 -15.63
N SER A 457 13.60 -10.61 -15.43
CA SER A 457 14.62 -10.94 -16.42
C SER A 457 15.84 -11.59 -15.76
N PHE A 458 16.34 -12.65 -16.38
CA PHE A 458 17.53 -13.36 -15.93
C PHE A 458 18.79 -12.75 -16.52
N VAL A 459 19.86 -12.79 -15.74
CA VAL A 459 21.20 -12.41 -16.17
C VAL A 459 22.17 -13.50 -15.70
N ALA A 460 22.96 -14.06 -16.62
CA ALA A 460 24.03 -14.96 -16.21
C ALA A 460 25.15 -14.14 -15.59
N PHE A 461 25.38 -14.29 -14.29
CA PHE A 461 26.36 -13.52 -13.55
C PHE A 461 26.88 -14.27 -12.31
N PRO A 462 28.21 -14.34 -12.14
CA PRO A 462 29.22 -14.11 -13.17
C PRO A 462 29.14 -15.20 -14.25
N TYR A 463 29.57 -14.91 -15.49
CA TYR A 463 29.55 -15.86 -16.61
C TYR A 463 30.96 -16.13 -17.17
N SER A 464 31.27 -17.39 -17.43
CA SER A 464 32.46 -17.87 -18.12
C SER A 464 32.07 -18.87 -19.20
N PRO A 465 32.24 -18.55 -20.49
CA PRO A 465 31.88 -19.48 -21.57
C PRO A 465 32.70 -20.77 -21.59
N ILE A 466 33.77 -20.86 -20.79
CA ILE A 466 34.64 -22.04 -20.68
C ILE A 466 34.11 -23.03 -19.62
N TYR A 467 33.54 -22.51 -18.54
CA TYR A 467 33.19 -23.33 -17.36
C TYR A 467 31.68 -23.47 -17.16
N ASP A 468 30.92 -22.52 -17.68
CA ASP A 468 29.48 -22.46 -17.46
C ASP A 468 28.70 -23.11 -18.61
N LEU A 469 27.41 -23.30 -18.38
CA LEU A 469 26.49 -23.75 -19.41
C LEU A 469 26.50 -22.83 -20.63
N SER A 470 26.30 -23.41 -21.81
CA SER A 470 26.19 -22.63 -23.04
C SER A 470 25.05 -21.61 -22.92
N ARG A 471 25.19 -20.47 -23.60
CA ARG A 471 24.17 -19.43 -23.61
C ARG A 471 22.78 -19.95 -24.04
N GLY A 472 22.71 -20.92 -24.94
CA GLY A 472 21.46 -21.56 -25.34
C GLY A 472 20.80 -22.34 -24.19
N CYS A 473 21.59 -23.13 -23.46
CA CYS A 473 21.10 -23.85 -22.28
C CYS A 473 20.63 -22.89 -21.17
N VAL A 474 21.38 -21.81 -20.95
CA VAL A 474 21.02 -20.78 -19.96
C VAL A 474 19.71 -20.07 -20.37
N ASP A 475 19.52 -19.77 -21.65
CA ASP A 475 18.28 -19.16 -22.15
C ASP A 475 17.07 -20.08 -21.96
N GLU A 476 17.23 -21.38 -22.25
CA GLU A 476 16.21 -22.41 -21.99
C GLU A 476 15.86 -22.50 -20.50
N LEU A 477 16.87 -22.60 -19.63
CA LEU A 477 16.69 -22.66 -18.16
C LEU A 477 16.05 -21.38 -17.59
N SER A 478 16.27 -20.24 -18.24
CA SER A 478 15.62 -18.97 -17.91
C SER A 478 14.17 -18.88 -18.41
N ARG A 479 13.67 -19.91 -19.09
CA ARG A 479 12.35 -19.93 -19.75
C ARG A 479 12.21 -18.78 -20.76
N GLY A 480 13.26 -18.53 -21.54
CA GLY A 480 13.32 -17.48 -22.58
C GLY A 480 13.38 -16.04 -22.03
N ARG A 481 13.82 -15.85 -20.78
CA ARG A 481 13.89 -14.53 -20.12
C ARG A 481 15.34 -14.05 -19.89
N LEU A 482 16.32 -14.68 -20.52
CA LEU A 482 17.72 -14.28 -20.43
C LEU A 482 17.96 -13.00 -21.24
N ILE A 483 18.31 -11.91 -20.57
CA ILE A 483 18.59 -10.64 -21.26
C ILE A 483 20.09 -10.45 -21.55
N GLY A 484 20.98 -11.14 -20.84
CA GLY A 484 22.41 -11.01 -21.07
C GLY A 484 23.28 -11.85 -20.14
N THR A 485 24.57 -11.74 -20.36
CA THR A 485 25.63 -12.38 -19.59
C THR A 485 26.61 -11.28 -19.16
N ILE A 486 27.13 -11.35 -17.95
CA ILE A 486 28.19 -10.45 -17.48
C ILE A 486 29.41 -11.30 -17.12
N SER A 487 30.53 -11.05 -17.79
CA SER A 487 31.72 -11.90 -17.71
C SER A 487 32.37 -11.88 -16.33
N ASP A 488 32.90 -13.03 -15.91
CA ASP A 488 33.79 -13.08 -14.74
C ASP A 488 35.17 -12.49 -15.06
N VAL A 489 35.55 -11.41 -14.38
CA VAL A 489 36.85 -10.77 -14.57
C VAL A 489 37.68 -10.87 -13.30
N GLY A 490 38.98 -11.16 -13.46
CA GLY A 490 39.91 -11.28 -12.33
C GLY A 490 40.00 -10.02 -11.46
N SER A 491 39.70 -8.85 -12.01
CA SER A 491 39.61 -7.60 -11.24
C SER A 491 38.50 -7.63 -10.18
N ARG A 492 37.35 -8.28 -10.46
CA ARG A 492 36.27 -8.50 -9.49
C ARG A 492 36.77 -9.29 -8.29
N ARG A 493 37.52 -10.36 -8.55
CA ARG A 493 38.09 -11.23 -7.49
C ARG A 493 39.15 -10.51 -6.65
N LYS A 494 40.03 -9.72 -7.28
CA LYS A 494 41.11 -8.98 -6.59
C LYS A 494 40.59 -7.85 -5.69
N MET A 495 39.49 -7.21 -6.08
CA MET A 495 38.97 -6.03 -5.38
C MET A 495 37.96 -6.38 -4.28
N LYS A 496 37.50 -7.64 -4.20
CA LYS A 496 36.71 -8.15 -3.06
C LYS A 496 37.49 -8.14 -1.73
N CYS A 497 38.80 -7.94 -1.74
CA CYS A 497 39.65 -7.85 -0.55
C CYS A 497 39.66 -6.45 0.12
N GLY A 498 38.73 -5.55 -0.22
CA GLY A 498 38.34 -4.42 0.65
C GLY A 498 39.16 -3.12 0.56
N ALA A 499 40.21 -3.03 -0.24
CA ALA A 499 41.05 -1.81 -0.27
C ALA A 499 40.42 -0.62 -1.03
N ARG A 500 39.51 -0.88 -1.98
CA ARG A 500 38.87 0.15 -2.82
C ARG A 500 37.45 -0.29 -3.24
N PRO A 501 36.50 0.64 -3.43
CA PRO A 501 35.16 0.33 -3.91
C PRO A 501 35.23 -0.24 -5.32
N TYR A 502 34.78 -1.48 -5.50
CA TYR A 502 34.95 -2.18 -6.76
C TYR A 502 34.12 -1.56 -7.89
N ALA A 503 32.89 -1.11 -7.62
CA ALA A 503 32.00 -0.54 -8.63
C ALA A 503 32.60 0.71 -9.33
N ALA A 504 33.45 1.47 -8.64
CA ALA A 504 34.16 2.61 -9.22
C ALA A 504 35.22 2.19 -10.26
N ALA A 505 35.75 0.96 -10.15
CA ALA A 505 36.87 0.44 -10.94
C ALA A 505 36.45 -0.68 -11.92
N LEU A 506 35.16 -0.73 -12.28
CA LEU A 506 34.62 -1.66 -13.28
C LEU A 506 35.44 -1.68 -14.58
N ALA A 507 35.80 -2.88 -15.03
CA ALA A 507 36.54 -3.07 -16.27
C ALA A 507 35.72 -2.60 -17.47
N LYS A 508 36.39 -2.05 -18.49
CA LYS A 508 35.74 -1.52 -19.71
C LYS A 508 34.85 -2.55 -20.41
N GLY A 509 35.26 -3.83 -20.40
CA GLY A 509 34.48 -4.94 -20.94
C GLY A 509 33.14 -5.11 -20.22
N ASN A 510 33.14 -5.23 -18.89
CA ASN A 510 31.90 -5.34 -18.13
C ASN A 510 31.01 -4.11 -18.27
N ARG A 511 31.57 -2.89 -18.29
CA ARG A 511 30.75 -1.68 -18.56
C ARG A 511 29.98 -1.78 -19.87
N HIS A 512 30.59 -2.34 -20.92
CA HIS A 512 29.90 -2.56 -22.20
C HIS A 512 28.76 -3.57 -22.05
N GLU A 513 28.99 -4.70 -21.40
CA GLU A 513 27.96 -5.73 -21.16
C GLU A 513 26.77 -5.19 -20.35
N TYR A 514 27.03 -4.37 -19.31
CA TYR A 514 25.98 -3.69 -18.55
C TYR A 514 25.21 -2.67 -19.40
N ARG A 515 25.88 -1.89 -20.27
CA ARG A 515 25.20 -0.97 -21.19
C ARG A 515 24.28 -1.74 -22.15
N ASP A 516 24.73 -2.87 -22.68
CA ASP A 516 23.92 -3.73 -23.54
C ASP A 516 22.68 -4.26 -22.81
N LEU A 517 22.84 -4.66 -21.56
CA LEU A 517 21.75 -5.10 -20.69
C LEU A 517 20.73 -3.97 -20.45
N ILE A 518 21.21 -2.77 -20.08
CA ILE A 518 20.37 -1.60 -19.85
C ILE A 518 19.58 -1.21 -21.11
N ARG A 519 20.19 -1.29 -22.31
CA ARG A 519 19.47 -1.06 -23.57
C ARG A 519 18.33 -2.05 -23.77
N LYS A 520 18.54 -3.33 -23.46
CA LYS A 520 17.50 -4.38 -23.58
C LYS A 520 16.36 -4.21 -22.59
N LEU A 521 16.61 -3.60 -21.43
CA LEU A 521 15.57 -3.28 -20.45
C LEU A 521 14.60 -2.19 -20.92
N ARG A 522 14.96 -1.41 -21.95
CA ARG A 522 14.13 -0.31 -22.51
C ARG A 522 13.70 0.71 -21.46
N ILE A 523 14.55 0.95 -20.45
CA ILE A 523 14.30 1.87 -19.34
C ILE A 523 14.80 3.30 -19.62
N LEU A 524 15.45 3.53 -20.76
CA LEU A 524 16.01 4.82 -21.17
C LEU A 524 15.29 5.37 -22.42
N PRO A 525 15.15 6.70 -22.57
CA PRO A 525 14.45 7.32 -23.70
C PRO A 525 15.12 7.08 -25.06
N GLY A 526 14.37 7.27 -26.15
CA GLY A 526 14.70 6.82 -27.52
C GLY A 526 16.00 7.32 -28.17
N ARG A 527 16.75 8.26 -27.58
CA ARG A 527 18.10 8.66 -28.05
C ARG A 527 19.19 7.58 -27.82
N TRP A 528 18.78 6.43 -27.31
CA TRP A 528 19.64 5.32 -26.89
C TRP A 528 19.62 4.09 -27.79
N ARG A 529 18.91 4.16 -28.94
CA ARG A 529 18.88 3.09 -29.93
C ARG A 529 20.14 3.05 -30.78
#